data_AF-A0A8J2RCY4-F1
#
_entry.id   AF-A0A8J2RCY4-F1
#
_cell.length_a   1.000
_cell.length_b   1.000
_cell.length_c   1.000
_cell.angle_alpha   90.00
_cell.angle_beta   90.00
_cell.angle_gamma   90.00
#
_symmetry.space_group_name_H-M   'P 1'
#
loop_
_entity.id
_entity.type
_entity.pdbx_description
1 polymer ?
#
loop_
_entity_poly.entity_id
_entity_poly.type
_entity_poly.pdbx_seq_one_letter_code
_entity_poly.pdbx_strand_id
1 'polypeptide(L)' 'MEKDQRLSLSLVFNLVLALEKTRACTVPVLLQVQRELLDYHGTGISVMEMSHRSPEFMKIVTDAQQNIRHLL' A
#
# COMPACT_ATOMS: atom_id res chain seq x y z
N MET A 1 -32.64 18.28 1.23
CA MET A 1 -32.22 16.98 1.80
C MET A 1 -31.27 16.34 0.79
N GLU A 2 -29.98 16.65 0.82
CA GLU A 2 -29.05 16.16 -0.23
C GLU A 2 -27.57 16.24 0.22
N LYS A 3 -27.26 15.85 1.46
CA LYS A 3 -25.86 15.77 1.91
C LYS A 3 -25.48 14.50 2.67
N ASP A 4 -26.44 13.64 3.04
CA ASP A 4 -26.16 12.45 3.87
C ASP A 4 -25.88 11.14 3.11
N GLN A 5 -26.12 11.06 1.80
CA GLN A 5 -25.92 9.80 1.07
C GLN A 5 -24.46 9.45 0.75
N ARG A 6 -23.50 10.36 0.93
CA ARG A 6 -22.05 10.05 0.74
C ARG A 6 -21.44 9.25 1.88
N LEU A 7 -22.03 9.30 3.09
CA LEU A 7 -21.58 8.51 4.23
C LEU A 7 -22.03 7.04 4.13
N SER A 8 -23.03 6.73 3.29
CA SER A 8 -23.57 5.38 3.12
C SER A 8 -22.60 4.45 2.38
N LEU A 9 -21.99 4.90 1.27
CA LEU A 9 -21.09 4.04 0.49
C LEU A 9 -19.69 3.94 1.08
N SER A 10 -19.14 5.02 1.64
CA SER A 10 -17.78 4.98 2.21
C SER A 10 -17.73 4.15 3.49
N LEU A 11 -18.76 4.26 4.35
CA LEU A 11 -18.84 3.49 5.59
C LEU A 11 -19.11 2.01 5.32
N VAL A 12 -19.99 1.69 4.37
CA VAL A 12 -20.27 0.29 3.97
C VAL A 12 -19.06 -0.33 3.29
N PHE A 13 -18.33 0.40 2.44
CA PHE A 13 -17.11 -0.11 1.82
C PHE A 13 -16.01 -0.36 2.85
N ASN A 14 -15.81 0.55 3.80
CA ASN A 14 -14.85 0.37 4.89
C ASN A 14 -15.26 -0.77 5.85
N LEU A 15 -16.56 -0.95 6.12
CA LEU A 15 -17.09 -2.02 6.96
C LEU A 15 -16.96 -3.39 6.27
N VAL A 16 -17.23 -3.49 4.97
CA VAL A 16 -17.04 -4.72 4.18
C VAL A 16 -15.57 -5.11 4.12
N LEU A 17 -14.65 -4.15 3.91
CA LEU A 17 -13.20 -4.41 3.97
C LEU A 17 -12.72 -4.83 5.37
N ALA A 18 -13.39 -4.38 6.44
CA ALA A 18 -13.05 -4.75 7.81
C ALA A 18 -13.58 -6.14 8.23
N LEU A 19 -14.65 -6.63 7.60
CA LEU A 19 -15.30 -7.89 7.93
C LEU A 19 -14.73 -9.09 7.15
N GLU A 20 -14.17 -8.87 5.96
CA GLU A 20 -13.37 -9.87 5.27
C GLU A 20 -11.95 -9.88 5.88
N LYS A 21 -11.74 -10.75 6.86
CA LYS A 21 -10.50 -11.00 7.65
C LYS A 21 -9.25 -11.39 6.84
N THR A 22 -9.14 -11.01 5.58
CA THR A 22 -7.89 -11.04 4.82
C THR A 22 -7.03 -9.91 5.37
N ARG A 23 -5.94 -10.22 6.07
CA ARG A 23 -5.04 -9.25 6.74
C ARG A 23 -4.86 -7.98 5.88
N ALA A 24 -5.61 -6.94 6.22
CA ALA A 24 -5.75 -5.78 5.36
C ALA A 24 -4.57 -4.83 5.58
N CYS A 25 -3.90 -4.49 4.47
CA CYS A 25 -2.99 -3.37 4.46
C CYS A 25 -3.77 -2.10 4.82
N THR A 26 -3.18 -1.19 5.60
CA THR A 26 -3.91 0.02 6.02
C THR A 26 -4.19 0.91 4.80
N VAL A 27 -5.34 1.61 4.81
CA VAL A 27 -5.71 2.58 3.75
C VAL A 27 -4.55 3.51 3.34
N PRO A 28 -3.76 4.12 4.26
CA PRO A 28 -2.63 4.94 3.85
C PRO A 28 -1.56 4.18 3.04
N VAL A 29 -1.29 2.91 3.36
CA VAL A 29 -0.33 2.11 2.59
C VAL A 29 -0.88 1.79 1.20
N LEU A 30 -2.16 1.45 1.10
CA LEU A 30 -2.79 1.22 -0.22
C LEU A 30 -2.77 2.48 -1.10
N LEU A 31 -3.00 3.65 -0.51
CA LEU A 31 -2.91 4.93 -1.24
C LEU A 31 -1.49 5.26 -1.67
N GLN A 32 -0.48 4.92 -0.87
CA GLN A 32 0.92 5.07 -1.27
C GLN A 32 1.24 4.14 -2.45
N VAL A 33 0.89 2.85 -2.33
CA VAL A 33 1.09 1.87 -3.40
C VAL A 33 0.40 2.32 -4.68
N GLN A 34 -0.82 2.87 -4.61
CA GLN A 34 -1.53 3.39 -5.78
C GLN A 34 -0.75 4.52 -6.48
N ARG A 35 -0.11 5.42 -5.74
CA ARG A 35 0.65 6.54 -6.29
C ARG A 35 1.97 6.11 -6.94
N GLU A 36 2.63 5.11 -6.35
CA GLU A 36 3.96 4.65 -6.75
C GLU A 36 3.91 3.42 -7.67
N LEU A 37 2.71 2.94 -8.03
CA LEU A 37 2.53 1.67 -8.74
C LEU A 37 3.23 1.64 -10.10
N LEU A 38 3.16 2.75 -10.84
CA LEU A 38 3.67 2.86 -12.21
C LEU A 38 5.10 3.40 -12.27
N ASP A 39 5.50 4.19 -11.29
CA ASP A 39 6.84 4.75 -11.18
C ASP A 39 7.26 4.74 -9.71
N TYR A 40 8.11 3.79 -9.37
CA TYR A 40 8.64 3.70 -8.02
C TYR A 40 9.75 4.73 -7.84
N HIS A 41 9.48 5.76 -7.05
CA HIS A 41 10.44 6.79 -6.65
C HIS A 41 11.28 7.40 -7.80
N GLY A 42 10.71 7.53 -9.01
CA GLY A 42 11.37 8.15 -10.15
C GLY A 42 12.33 7.23 -10.91
N THR A 43 12.20 5.92 -10.73
CA THR A 43 12.96 4.91 -11.51
C THR A 43 12.40 4.72 -12.92
N GLY A 44 11.19 5.22 -13.18
CA GLY A 44 10.49 5.10 -14.46
C GLY A 44 9.86 3.73 -14.70
N ILE A 45 9.89 2.83 -13.71
CA ILE A 45 9.31 1.49 -13.78
C ILE A 45 8.60 1.11 -12.46
N SER A 46 7.69 0.15 -12.54
CA SER A 46 7.04 -0.42 -11.37
C SER A 46 8.00 -1.29 -10.56
N VAL A 47 7.83 -1.36 -9.24
CA VAL A 47 8.52 -2.37 -8.39
C VAL A 47 8.28 -3.79 -8.91
N MET A 48 7.10 -4.07 -9.49
CA MET A 48 6.78 -5.40 -10.04
C MET A 48 7.62 -5.77 -11.26
N GLU A 49 8.23 -4.78 -11.92
CA GLU A 49 9.04 -4.92 -13.12
C GLU A 49 10.54 -4.83 -12.80
N MET A 50 10.89 -4.45 -11.57
CA MET A 50 12.28 -4.34 -11.14
C MET A 50 12.94 -5.70 -11.04
N SER A 51 14.21 -5.75 -11.46
CA SER A 51 15.07 -6.90 -11.17
C SER A 51 15.23 -7.03 -9.65
N HIS A 52 15.03 -8.24 -9.13
CA HIS A 52 15.29 -8.57 -7.72
C HIS A 52 16.76 -8.36 -7.30
N ARG A 53 17.68 -8.19 -8.26
CA ARG A 53 19.11 -7.90 -8.02
C ARG A 53 19.48 -6.43 -8.21
N SER A 54 18.52 -5.59 -8.61
CA SER A 54 18.76 -4.14 -8.77
C SER A 54 19.09 -3.51 -7.40
N PRO A 55 19.95 -2.49 -7.36
CA PRO A 55 20.28 -1.81 -6.11
C PRO A 55 19.03 -1.19 -5.47
N GLU A 56 18.07 -0.72 -6.27
CA GLU A 56 16.80 -0.15 -5.81
C GLU A 56 15.96 -1.20 -5.10
N PHE A 57 15.78 -2.38 -5.69
CA PHE A 57 15.02 -3.48 -5.05
C PHE A 57 15.73 -4.02 -3.81
N MET A 58 17.06 -4.18 -3.87
CA MET A 58 17.85 -4.63 -2.72
C MET A 58 17.75 -3.67 -1.53
N LYS A 59 17.61 -2.37 -1.79
CA LYS A 59 17.35 -1.37 -0.75
C LYS A 59 16.00 -1.62 -0.07
N ILE A 60 14.93 -1.86 -0.82
CA ILE A 60 13.59 -2.19 -0.26
C ILE A 60 13.68 -3.37 0.70
N VAL A 61 14.37 -4.45 0.28
CA VAL A 61 14.52 -5.66 1.10
C VAL A 61 15.30 -5.36 2.38
N THR A 62 16.40 -4.61 2.27
CA THR A 62 17.24 -4.27 3.41
C THR A 62 16.50 -3.41 4.42
N ASP A 63 15.79 -2.38 3.95
CA ASP A 63 14.99 -1.48 4.77
C ASP A 63 13.85 -2.25 5.48
N ALA A 64 13.16 -3.15 4.77
CA ALA A 64 12.12 -4.00 5.35
C ALA A 64 12.67 -4.92 6.45
N GLN A 65 13.84 -5.53 6.23
CA GLN A 65 14.49 -6.37 7.25
C GLN A 65 14.91 -5.57 8.48
N GLN A 66 15.46 -4.37 8.30
CA GLN A 66 15.82 -3.48 9.41
C GLN A 66 14.58 -3.05 10.20
N ASN A 67 13.50 -2.67 9.52
CA ASN A 67 12.26 -2.27 10.18
C ASN A 67 11.69 -3.39 11.06
N ILE A 68 11.68 -4.64 10.59
CA ILE A 68 11.23 -5.77 11.39
C ILE A 68 12.13 -5.96 12.61
N ARG A 69 13.45 -5.88 12.44
CA ARG A 69 14.41 -5.98 13.56
C ARG A 69 14.28 -4.86 14.58
N HIS A 70 13.83 -3.68 14.18
CA HIS A 70 13.62 -2.55 15.08
C HIS A 70 12.32 -2.66 15.89
N LEU A 71 11.33 -3.39 15.38
CA LEU A 71 10.02 -3.54 16.00
C LEU A 71 9.93 -4.74 16.96
N LEU A 72 10.91 -5.64 16.94
CA LEU A 72 10.99 -6.85 17.76
C LEU A 72 12.12 -6.72 18.79
#